data_AF-A0A4Y2QBT5-F1
#
_entry.id   AF-A0A4Y2QBT5-F1
#
_cell.length_a   1.000
_cell.length_b   1.000
_cell.length_c   1.000
_cell.angle_alpha   90.00
_cell.angle_beta   90.00
_cell.angle_gamma   90.00
#
_symmetry.space_group_name_H-M   'P 1'
#
loop_
_entity.id
_entity.type
_entity.pdbx_description
1 polymer ?
#
loop_
_entity_poly.entity_id
_entity_poly.type
_entity_poly.pdbx_seq_one_letter_code
_entity_poly.pdbx_strand_id
1 'polypeptide(L)'
;MNKQLLQELPGSAQVYKSIDTTCDINEAVNYPTEFLNTLGPFGVSSHILELKIGASITLLRNLHPHTLCNGTRLCIKKLMPNIIEATF
;
A
#
# COMPACT_ATOMS: atom_id res chain seq x y z
N MET A 1 15.66 -1.78 8.33
CA MET A 1 15.31 -0.38 8.65
C MET A 1 13.82 -0.17 8.86
N ASN A 2 12.99 0.13 7.84
CA ASN A 2 11.58 0.50 8.05
C ASN A 2 10.73 -0.57 8.77
N LYS A 3 10.94 -1.86 8.44
CA LYS A 3 10.24 -2.96 9.11
C LYS A 3 10.56 -3.04 10.61
N GLN A 4 11.81 -2.79 11.01
CA GLN A 4 12.21 -2.80 12.43
C GLN A 4 11.57 -1.64 13.18
N LEU A 5 11.61 -0.43 12.60
CA LEU A 5 10.94 0.76 13.16
C LEU A 5 9.43 0.56 13.31
N LEU A 6 8.79 -0.13 12.36
CA LEU A 6 7.38 -0.48 12.46
C LEU A 6 7.11 -1.47 13.61
N GLN A 7 8.03 -2.41 13.88
CA GLN A 7 7.87 -3.34 15.00
C GLN A 7 8.00 -2.64 16.36
N GLU A 8 8.81 -1.60 16.46
CA GLU A 8 8.98 -0.79 17.68
C GLU A 8 7.75 0.06 18.02
N LEU A 9 6.90 0.39 17.03
CA LEU A 9 5.69 1.16 17.27
C LEU A 9 4.67 0.35 18.10
N PRO A 10 4.04 0.96 19.12
CA PRO A 10 3.01 0.31 19.90
C PRO A 10 1.76 0.06 19.05
N GLY A 11 0.97 -0.94 19.45
CA GLY A 11 -0.29 -1.29 18.80
C GLY A 11 -0.18 -2.46 17.82
N SER A 12 -1.36 -2.96 17.41
CA SER A 12 -1.47 -4.10 16.50
C SER A 12 -1.13 -3.68 15.08
N ALA A 13 -0.40 -4.54 14.37
CA ALA A 13 -0.17 -4.40 12.95
C ALA A 13 -1.42 -4.83 12.16
N GLN A 14 -1.83 -4.00 11.20
CA GLN A 14 -2.84 -4.36 10.21
C GLN A 14 -2.17 -4.67 8.89
N VAL A 15 -2.56 -5.80 8.31
CA VAL A 15 -2.01 -6.32 7.07
C VAL A 15 -3.04 -6.17 5.96
N TYR A 16 -2.69 -5.44 4.92
CA TYR A 16 -3.46 -5.31 3.68
C TYR A 16 -2.81 -6.17 2.61
N LYS A 17 -3.59 -7.00 1.94
CA LYS A 17 -3.08 -7.83 0.83
C LYS A 17 -3.54 -7.24 -0.49
N SER A 18 -2.64 -7.15 -1.47
CA SER A 18 -3.06 -6.81 -2.83
C SER A 18 -3.92 -7.94 -3.40
N ILE A 19 -4.96 -7.56 -4.13
CA ILE A 19 -5.75 -8.49 -4.92
C ILE A 19 -5.22 -8.37 -6.34
N ASP A 20 -4.32 -9.29 -6.71
CA ASP A 20 -3.67 -9.30 -8.03
C ASP A 20 -4.49 -10.11 -9.06
N THR A 21 -5.81 -10.12 -8.93
CA THR A 21 -6.73 -10.87 -9.80
C THR A 21 -7.75 -9.95 -10.44
N THR A 22 -7.91 -10.05 -11.75
CA THR A 22 -8.97 -9.35 -12.48
C THR A 22 -10.31 -10.05 -12.21
N CYS A 23 -11.35 -9.28 -11.88
CA CYS A 23 -12.70 -9.81 -11.66
C CYS A 23 -13.37 -10.27 -12.97
N ASP A 24 -12.85 -9.82 -14.11
CA ASP A 24 -13.34 -10.17 -15.45
C ASP A 24 -12.44 -11.24 -16.08
N ILE A 25 -13.05 -12.35 -16.47
CA ILE A 25 -12.39 -13.51 -17.09
C ILE A 25 -11.81 -13.13 -18.46
N ASN A 26 -12.41 -12.15 -19.14
CA ASN A 26 -11.92 -11.65 -20.42
C ASN A 26 -10.69 -10.75 -20.26
N GLU A 27 -10.59 -9.99 -19.15
CA GLU A 27 -9.39 -9.20 -18.84
C GLU A 27 -8.27 -10.04 -18.23
N ALA A 28 -8.58 -11.20 -17.64
CA ALA A 28 -7.58 -12.14 -17.10
C ALA A 28 -6.62 -12.67 -18.19
N VAL A 29 -7.09 -12.73 -19.45
CA VAL A 29 -6.28 -13.10 -20.61
C VAL A 29 -5.35 -11.94 -21.03
N ASN A 30 -5.77 -10.70 -20.82
CA ASN A 30 -4.98 -9.50 -21.15
C ASN A 30 -3.92 -9.17 -20.08
N TYR A 31 -4.19 -9.55 -18.82
CA TYR A 31 -3.30 -9.29 -17.68
C TYR A 31 -3.08 -10.57 -16.87
N PRO A 32 -2.29 -11.52 -17.41
CA PRO A 32 -2.00 -12.76 -16.69
C PRO A 32 -1.31 -12.45 -15.36
N THR A 33 -1.56 -13.27 -14.35
CA THR A 33 -0.98 -13.10 -13.01
C THR A 33 0.54 -13.03 -13.06
N GLU A 34 1.19 -13.76 -13.98
CA GLU A 34 2.64 -13.63 -14.20
C GLU A 34 3.05 -12.23 -14.67
N PHE A 35 2.26 -11.57 -15.52
CA PHE A 35 2.52 -10.19 -15.95
C PHE A 35 2.35 -9.20 -14.79
N LEU A 36 1.31 -9.34 -13.97
CA LEU A 36 1.11 -8.53 -12.76
C LEU A 36 2.24 -8.73 -11.75
N ASN A 37 2.75 -9.96 -11.61
CA ASN A 37 3.91 -10.27 -10.78
C ASN A 37 5.20 -9.65 -11.32
N THR A 38 5.34 -9.49 -12.65
CA THR A 38 6.48 -8.79 -13.28
C THR A 38 6.35 -7.26 -13.30
N LEU A 39 5.18 -6.70 -13.03
CA LEU A 39 4.99 -5.25 -12.78
C LEU A 39 5.62 -4.78 -11.45
N GLY A 40 6.35 -5.67 -10.76
CA GLY A 40 7.35 -5.28 -9.77
C GLY A 40 8.77 -5.11 -10.33
N PRO A 41 9.11 -4.06 -11.11
CA PRO A 41 10.50 -3.66 -11.31
C PRO A 41 10.93 -2.52 -10.36
N PHE A 42 10.02 -1.98 -9.52
CA PHE A 42 10.28 -0.80 -8.66
C PHE A 42 10.44 -1.10 -7.16
N GLY A 43 10.63 -2.36 -6.76
CA GLY A 43 10.96 -2.71 -5.37
C GLY A 43 9.83 -2.52 -4.35
N VAL A 44 8.59 -2.34 -4.78
CA VAL A 44 7.42 -2.38 -3.89
C VAL A 44 6.85 -3.79 -3.96
N SER A 45 7.31 -4.68 -3.08
CA SER A 45 6.70 -6.01 -2.94
C SER A 45 5.29 -5.85 -2.37
N SER A 46 4.27 -5.70 -3.21
CA SER A 46 2.95 -5.26 -2.72
C SER A 46 1.94 -6.37 -2.49
N HIS A 47 2.32 -7.65 -2.39
CA HIS A 47 1.32 -8.65 -1.99
C HIS A 47 0.85 -8.44 -0.53
N ILE A 48 1.67 -7.78 0.31
CA ILE A 48 1.42 -7.58 1.73
C ILE A 48 1.94 -6.20 2.16
N LEU A 49 1.04 -5.33 2.62
CA LEU A 49 1.34 -4.05 3.23
C LEU A 49 0.99 -4.10 4.72
N GLU A 50 2.01 -4.13 5.57
CA GLU A 50 1.87 -4.12 7.04
C GLU A 50 1.98 -2.68 7.56
N LEU A 51 1.01 -2.24 8.35
CA LEU A 51 0.91 -0.88 8.87
C LEU A 51 0.52 -0.87 10.35
N LYS A 52 0.92 0.19 11.06
CA LYS A 52 0.51 0.48 12.44
C LYS A 52 0.06 1.93 12.55
N ILE A 53 -0.84 2.20 13.51
CA ILE A 53 -1.21 3.57 13.88
C ILE A 53 0.05 4.31 14.35
N GLY A 54 0.22 5.56 13.93
CA GLY A 54 1.40 6.37 14.21
C GLY A 54 2.56 6.20 13.22
N ALA A 55 2.55 5.16 12.38
CA ALA A 55 3.58 5.00 11.36
C ALA A 55 3.48 6.07 10.27
N SER A 56 4.64 6.50 9.75
CA SER A 56 4.71 7.39 8.58
C SER A 56 4.65 6.58 7.28
N ILE A 57 3.82 7.02 6.36
CA ILE A 57 3.65 6.44 5.02
C ILE A 57 3.96 7.49 3.96
N THR A 58 4.41 7.03 2.79
CA THR A 58 4.66 7.88 1.63
C THR A 58 3.69 7.48 0.52
N LEU A 59 2.99 8.45 -0.08
CA LEU A 59 2.17 8.20 -1.25
C LEU A 59 3.06 7.85 -2.44
N LEU A 60 2.73 6.77 -3.15
CA LEU A 60 3.43 6.35 -4.38
C LEU A 60 2.70 6.77 -5.65
N ARG A 61 1.47 7.27 -5.52
CA ARG A 61 0.62 7.75 -6.62
C ARG A 61 -0.02 9.07 -6.23
N ASN A 62 -0.31 9.89 -7.24
CA ASN A 62 -1.04 11.13 -7.04
C ASN A 62 -2.51 10.81 -6.72
N LEU A 63 -2.99 11.25 -5.56
CA LEU A 63 -4.40 11.20 -5.18
C LEU A 63 -5.09 12.54 -5.46
N HIS A 64 -4.35 13.64 -5.28
CA HIS A 64 -4.78 14.98 -5.61
C HIS A 64 -3.58 15.78 -6.14
N PRO A 65 -3.58 16.22 -7.42
CA PRO A 65 -2.40 16.81 -8.07
C PRO A 65 -1.78 18.00 -7.33
N HIS A 66 -2.56 18.74 -6.54
CA HIS A 66 -2.10 19.95 -5.88
C HIS A 66 -1.60 19.76 -4.43
N THR A 67 -2.04 18.71 -3.73
CA THR A 67 -1.78 18.57 -2.27
C THR A 67 -1.42 17.17 -1.82
N LEU A 68 -1.76 16.12 -2.58
CA LEU A 68 -1.50 14.72 -2.25
C LEU A 68 -0.89 14.04 -3.47
N CYS A 69 0.39 14.29 -3.68
CA CYS A 69 1.17 13.78 -4.80
C CYS A 69 2.11 12.66 -4.36
N ASN A 70 2.74 12.01 -5.33
CA ASN A 70 3.79 11.04 -5.08
C ASN A 70 4.92 11.69 -4.25
N GLY A 71 5.35 11.01 -3.19
CA GLY A 71 6.34 11.51 -2.25
C GLY A 71 5.75 12.23 -1.03
N THR A 72 4.46 12.58 -1.02
CA THR A 72 3.81 13.15 0.18
C THR A 72 3.87 12.17 1.33
N ARG A 73 4.39 12.62 2.48
CA ARG A 73 4.45 11.85 3.73
C ARG A 73 3.25 12.17 4.60
N LEU A 74 2.64 11.13 5.15
CA LEU A 74 1.49 11.21 6.06
C LEU A 74 1.75 10.33 7.29
N CYS A 75 1.06 10.60 8.38
CA CYS A 75 1.04 9.79 9.60
C CYS A 75 -0.31 9.11 9.77
N ILE A 76 -0.31 7.80 9.97
CA ILE A 76 -1.53 6.99 10.11
C ILE A 76 -2.23 7.33 11.42
N LYS A 77 -3.52 7.63 11.34
CA LYS A 77 -4.40 7.87 12.49
C LYS A 77 -5.33 6.68 12.75
N LYS A 78 -5.88 6.07 11.69
CA LYS A 78 -6.76 4.89 11.81
C LYS A 78 -6.55 3.91 10.66
N LEU A 79 -6.77 2.64 10.95
CA LEU A 79 -6.71 1.53 10.01
C LEU A 79 -8.03 0.78 10.04
N MET A 80 -8.62 0.56 8.87
CA MET A 80 -9.89 -0.13 8.65
C MET A 80 -9.72 -1.09 7.46
N PRO A 81 -10.55 -2.12 7.29
CA PRO A 81 -10.30 -3.19 6.31
C PRO A 81 -9.88 -2.74 4.90
N ASN A 82 -10.47 -1.65 4.39
CA ASN A 82 -10.16 -1.10 3.07
C ASN A 82 -9.87 0.42 3.08
N ILE A 83 -9.68 1.02 4.26
CA ILE A 83 -9.52 2.47 4.40
C ILE A 83 -8.38 2.77 5.37
N ILE A 84 -7.47 3.66 4.94
CA ILE A 84 -6.39 4.19 5.77
C ILE A 84 -6.66 5.68 5.97
N GLU A 85 -6.84 6.10 7.23
CA GLU A 85 -6.97 7.51 7.59
C GLU A 85 -5.59 8.02 8.02
N ALA A 86 -5.09 9.05 7.35
CA ALA A 86 -3.79 9.64 7.63
C ALA A 86 -3.81 11.15 7.44
N THR A 87 -2.98 11.87 8.19
CA THR A 87 -2.83 13.33 8.10
C THR A 87 -1.38 13.70 7.89
N PHE A 88 -1.13 14.94 7.46
CA PHE A 88 0.19 15.56 7.57
C PHE A 88 0.65 15.62 9.03
#